data_AF-A0A258SPT9-F1
#
_entry.id   AF-A0A258SPT9-F1
#
_cell.length_a   1.000
_cell.length_b   1.000
_cell.length_c   1.000
_cell.angle_alpha   90.00
_cell.angle_beta   90.00
_cell.angle_gamma   90.00
#
_symmetry.space_group_name_H-M   'P 1'
#
loop_
_entity.id
_entity.type
_entity.pdbx_description
1 polymer ?
#
loop_
_entity_poly.entity_id
_entity_poly.type
_entity_poly.pdbx_seq_one_letter_code
_entity_poly.pdbx_strand_id
1 'polypeptide(L)'
;MIFRQLTYKRIFIDDTPVYTCDYFVQAQECLVKYRYKQRIAQLLLLFASLFSLATSVIFFFLFFRMYWPYRALFDTEGRYFDIETLVVYQEVSGILLLPALGLMIFAMILLSVWYTRRNQNRSIEDR
;
A
#
# COMPACT_ATOMS: atom_id res chain seq x y z
N MET A 1 -14.68 0.35 25.71
CA MET A 1 -14.08 1.58 26.28
C MET A 1 -13.27 2.23 25.16
N ILE A 2 -13.53 3.41 24.62
CA ILE A 2 -14.07 4.68 25.16
C ILE A 2 -14.94 5.30 24.04
N PHE A 3 -16.26 5.40 24.24
CA PHE A 3 -17.13 6.19 23.37
C PHE A 3 -16.97 7.65 23.80
N ARG A 4 -16.28 8.43 22.96
CA ARG A 4 -16.07 9.86 23.19
C ARG A 4 -17.42 10.56 23.06
N GLN A 5 -17.90 11.05 24.20
CA GLN A 5 -19.10 11.85 24.42
C GLN A 5 -19.37 12.84 23.25
N LEU A 6 -20.36 12.55 22.42
CA LEU A 6 -21.08 13.57 21.66
C LEU A 6 -22.17 14.09 22.59
N THR A 7 -21.88 15.18 23.27
CA THR A 7 -22.79 15.95 24.11
C THR A 7 -23.97 16.42 23.25
N TYR A 8 -25.03 15.61 23.25
CA TYR A 8 -26.27 15.91 22.55
C TYR A 8 -27.05 16.93 23.39
N LYS A 9 -26.88 18.22 23.07
CA LYS A 9 -27.68 19.30 23.66
C LYS A 9 -29.10 19.17 23.11
N ARG A 10 -29.98 18.48 23.85
CA ARG A 10 -31.43 18.43 23.56
C ARG A 10 -32.03 19.82 23.79
N ILE A 11 -32.49 20.46 22.72
CA ILE A 11 -33.39 21.61 22.78
C ILE A 11 -34.79 21.04 22.56
N PHE A 12 -35.68 21.18 23.54
CA PHE A 12 -37.10 20.89 23.42
C PHE A 12 -37.86 22.22 23.34
N ILE A 13 -38.72 22.37 22.34
CA ILE A 13 -39.72 23.44 22.22
C ILE A 13 -41.01 22.76 21.75
N ASP A 14 -42.12 23.09 22.41
CA ASP A 14 -43.49 22.54 22.29
C ASP A 14 -43.83 21.83 20.96
N ASP A 15 -44.01 20.51 21.07
CA ASP A 15 -44.95 19.64 20.34
C ASP A 15 -44.98 19.63 18.80
N THR A 16 -43.88 19.92 18.10
CA THR A 16 -43.32 19.10 16.99
C THR A 16 -42.25 19.86 16.20
N PRO A 17 -41.00 19.35 16.20
CA PRO A 17 -40.07 19.65 15.13
C PRO A 17 -39.76 18.36 14.34
N VAL A 18 -40.48 18.19 13.23
CA VAL A 18 -40.22 17.17 12.20
C VAL A 18 -38.93 17.54 11.47
N TYR A 19 -37.80 17.01 11.93
CA TYR A 19 -36.51 17.10 11.21
C TYR A 19 -35.76 15.77 11.20
N THR A 20 -36.43 14.68 11.58
CA THR A 20 -35.79 13.37 11.63
C THR A 20 -35.36 12.91 10.24
N CYS A 21 -36.09 13.25 9.18
CA CYS A 21 -35.69 12.87 7.81
C CYS A 21 -34.43 13.59 7.33
N ASP A 22 -34.28 14.91 7.52
CA ASP A 22 -33.13 15.64 7.00
C ASP A 22 -31.81 15.25 7.68
N TYR A 23 -31.81 15.10 9.01
CA TYR A 23 -30.60 14.66 9.72
C TYR A 23 -30.22 13.22 9.40
N PHE A 24 -31.21 12.34 9.15
CA PHE A 24 -30.97 10.94 8.80
C PHE A 24 -30.48 10.79 7.36
N VAL A 25 -31.06 11.55 6.42
CA VAL A 25 -30.60 11.64 5.03
C VAL A 25 -29.18 12.21 4.96
N GLN A 26 -28.90 13.30 5.69
CA GLN A 26 -27.57 13.92 5.72
C GLN A 26 -26.52 13.02 6.39
N ALA A 27 -26.91 12.26 7.42
CA ALA A 27 -26.05 11.24 8.02
C ALA A 27 -25.80 10.05 7.06
N GLN A 28 -26.83 9.60 6.34
CA GLN A 28 -26.74 8.51 5.36
C GLN A 28 -25.84 8.91 4.19
N GLU A 29 -25.97 10.12 3.66
CA GLU A 29 -25.09 10.65 2.61
C GLU A 29 -23.63 10.76 3.07
N CYS A 30 -23.39 11.24 4.30
CA CYS A 30 -22.06 11.27 4.89
C CYS A 30 -21.45 9.86 5.02
N LEU A 31 -22.24 8.89 5.49
CA LEU A 31 -21.80 7.50 5.65
C LEU A 31 -21.49 6.84 4.30
N VAL A 32 -22.33 7.06 3.28
CA VAL A 32 -22.11 6.53 1.91
C VAL A 32 -20.84 7.14 1.31
N LYS A 33 -20.65 8.46 1.45
CA LYS A 33 -19.46 9.17 0.94
C LYS A 33 -18.18 8.72 1.65
N TYR A 34 -18.25 8.44 2.95
CA TYR A 34 -17.13 7.92 3.73
C TYR A 34 -16.78 6.47 3.36
N ARG A 35 -17.80 5.61 3.22
CA ARG A 35 -17.65 4.21 2.79
C ARG A 35 -17.07 4.10 1.37
N TYR A 36 -17.48 4.98 0.45
CA TYR A 36 -16.93 5.06 -0.90
C TYR A 36 -15.45 5.46 -0.92
N LYS A 37 -15.08 6.50 -0.16
CA LYS A 37 -13.68 6.91 -0.01
C LYS A 37 -12.82 5.79 0.59
N GLN A 38 -13.33 5.06 1.57
CA GLN A 38 -12.62 3.92 2.16
C GLN A 38 -12.39 2.78 1.16
N ARG A 39 -13.38 2.43 0.34
CA ARG A 39 -13.23 1.40 -0.71
C ARG A 39 -12.21 1.80 -1.77
N ILE A 40 -12.25 3.04 -2.26
CA ILE A 40 -11.26 3.55 -3.22
C ILE A 40 -9.86 3.56 -2.60
N ALA A 41 -9.72 4.02 -1.35
CA ALA A 41 -8.43 4.00 -0.67
C ALA A 41 -7.87 2.58 -0.53
N GLN A 42 -8.72 1.58 -0.26
CA GLN A 42 -8.31 0.17 -0.20
C GLN A 42 -7.86 -0.37 -1.57
N LEU A 43 -8.56 -0.02 -2.65
CA LEU A 43 -8.16 -0.40 -4.00
C LEU A 43 -6.84 0.28 -4.40
N LEU A 44 -6.69 1.58 -4.14
CA LEU A 44 -5.46 2.32 -4.41
C LEU A 44 -4.28 1.75 -3.62
N LEU A 45 -4.47 1.40 -2.34
CA LEU A 45 -3.43 0.74 -1.53
C LEU A 45 -3.03 -0.61 -2.13
N LEU A 46 -4.00 -1.40 -2.60
CA LEU A 46 -3.73 -2.69 -3.23
C LEU A 46 -2.97 -2.52 -4.54
N PHE A 47 -3.40 -1.62 -5.43
CA PHE A 47 -2.68 -1.30 -6.66
C PHE A 47 -1.26 -0.79 -6.39
N ALA A 48 -1.09 0.14 -5.44
CA ALA A 48 0.22 0.64 -5.06
C ALA A 48 1.13 -0.48 -4.53
N SER A 49 0.58 -1.41 -3.73
CA SER A 49 1.34 -2.55 -3.21
C SER A 49 1.77 -3.51 -4.32
N LEU A 50 0.86 -3.84 -5.26
CA LEU A 50 1.17 -4.70 -6.40
C LEU A 50 2.21 -4.06 -7.32
N PHE A 51 2.09 -2.77 -7.58
CA PHE A 51 3.05 -2.02 -8.39
C PHE A 51 4.43 -1.97 -7.74
N SER A 52 4.50 -1.73 -6.42
CA SER A 52 5.75 -1.77 -5.66
C SER A 52 6.38 -3.17 -5.65
N LEU A 53 5.55 -4.22 -5.59
CA LEU A 53 6.03 -5.60 -5.62
C LEU A 53 6.53 -5.98 -7.01
N ALA A 54 5.82 -5.60 -8.07
CA ALA A 54 6.24 -5.82 -9.45
C ALA A 54 7.57 -5.12 -9.77
N THR A 55 7.73 -3.86 -9.34
CA THR A 55 8.98 -3.12 -9.52
C THR A 55 10.13 -3.76 -8.73
N SER A 56 9.90 -4.20 -7.49
CA SER A 56 10.88 -4.99 -6.72
C SER A 56 11.35 -6.24 -7.46
N VAL A 57 10.43 -7.01 -8.05
CA VAL A 57 10.75 -8.22 -8.83
C VAL A 57 11.61 -7.89 -10.04
N ILE A 58 11.33 -6.78 -10.74
CA ILE A 58 12.15 -6.32 -11.88
C ILE A 58 13.59 -6.02 -11.41
N PHE A 59 13.77 -5.33 -10.28
CA PHE A 59 15.10 -5.06 -9.75
C PHE A 59 15.84 -6.34 -9.34
N PHE A 60 15.14 -7.31 -8.73
CA PHE A 60 15.71 -8.63 -8.45
C PHE A 60 16.13 -9.36 -9.73
N PHE A 61 15.29 -9.34 -10.77
CA PHE A 61 15.62 -9.94 -12.05
C PHE A 61 16.86 -9.30 -12.68
N LEU A 62 16.96 -7.97 -12.66
CA LEU A 62 18.14 -7.26 -13.14
C LEU A 62 19.39 -7.59 -12.32
N PHE A 63 19.27 -7.66 -10.99
CA PHE A 63 20.37 -8.09 -10.13
C PHE A 63 20.86 -9.52 -10.46
N PHE A 64 19.94 -10.47 -10.61
CA PHE A 64 20.28 -11.84 -10.98
C PHE A 64 20.88 -11.95 -12.37
N ARG A 65 20.43 -11.12 -13.32
CA ARG A 65 20.93 -11.17 -14.70
C ARG A 65 22.25 -10.42 -14.89
N MET A 66 22.44 -9.29 -14.23
CA MET A 66 23.59 -8.40 -14.46
C MET A 66 24.73 -8.59 -13.46
N TYR A 67 24.47 -9.07 -12.24
CA TYR A 67 25.48 -9.13 -11.19
C TYR A 67 25.75 -10.56 -10.71
N TRP A 68 24.70 -11.33 -10.39
CA TRP A 68 24.86 -12.63 -9.71
C TRP A 68 25.80 -13.64 -10.40
N PRO A 69 25.71 -13.91 -11.71
CA PRO A 69 26.61 -14.86 -12.38
C PRO A 69 28.04 -14.33 -12.51
N TYR A 70 28.21 -13.01 -12.58
CA TYR A 70 29.50 -12.36 -12.82
C TYR A 70 30.23 -11.93 -11.54
N ARG A 71 29.63 -12.16 -10.36
CA ARG A 71 30.13 -11.71 -9.05
C ARG A 71 31.57 -12.12 -8.71
N ALA A 72 32.08 -13.18 -9.31
CA ALA A 72 33.44 -13.69 -9.07
C ALA A 72 34.38 -13.48 -10.27
N LEU A 73 33.89 -12.83 -11.33
CA LEU A 73 34.57 -12.63 -12.60
C LEU A 73 34.99 -11.16 -12.82
N PHE A 74 34.65 -10.28 -11.89
CA PHE A 74 35.04 -8.87 -11.95
C PHE A 74 36.55 -8.72 -11.74
N ASP A 75 37.19 -7.94 -12.62
CA ASP A 75 38.59 -7.56 -12.49
C ASP A 75 38.79 -6.52 -11.37
N THR A 76 40.03 -6.13 -11.11
CA THR A 76 40.44 -5.10 -10.14
C THR A 76 39.75 -3.74 -10.34
N GLU A 77 39.27 -3.45 -11.56
CA GLU A 77 38.48 -2.25 -11.88
C GLU A 77 36.96 -2.44 -11.70
N GLY A 78 36.50 -3.58 -11.16
CA GLY A 78 35.09 -3.88 -10.92
C GLY A 78 34.28 -4.10 -12.21
N ARG A 79 34.94 -4.56 -13.29
CA ARG A 79 34.34 -4.76 -14.62
C ARG A 79 34.58 -6.17 -15.12
N TYR A 80 33.59 -6.73 -15.82
CA TYR A 80 33.70 -7.99 -16.52
C TYR A 80 33.21 -7.81 -17.95
N PHE A 81 34.03 -8.18 -18.93
CA PHE A 81 33.64 -8.16 -20.34
C PHE A 81 33.31 -9.58 -20.79
N ASP A 82 32.08 -9.77 -21.23
CA ASP A 82 31.63 -11.04 -21.79
C ASP A 82 31.90 -11.07 -23.30
N ILE A 83 32.77 -11.98 -23.72
CA ILE A 83 33.22 -12.10 -25.12
C ILE A 83 32.09 -12.62 -26.02
N GLU A 84 31.16 -13.42 -25.48
CA GLU A 84 30.06 -14.00 -26.27
C GLU A 84 28.95 -12.97 -26.53
N THR A 85 28.60 -12.19 -25.52
CA THR A 85 27.52 -11.20 -25.60
C THR A 85 28.00 -9.81 -25.97
N LEU A 86 29.32 -9.57 -25.93
CA LEU A 86 29.97 -8.27 -26.10
C LEU A 86 29.48 -7.21 -25.10
N VAL A 87 28.92 -7.64 -23.96
CA VAL A 87 28.39 -6.77 -22.91
C VAL A 87 29.43 -6.59 -21.79
N VAL A 88 29.55 -5.36 -21.31
CA VAL A 88 30.34 -5.03 -20.11
C VAL A 88 29.42 -5.05 -18.89
N TYR A 89 29.69 -5.95 -17.96
CA TYR A 89 29.05 -6.01 -16.65
C TYR A 89 29.88 -5.26 -15.61
N GLN A 90 29.21 -4.60 -14.67
CA GLN A 90 29.84 -3.81 -13.63
C GLN A 90 29.47 -4.33 -12.25
N GLU A 91 30.43 -4.30 -11.33
CA GLU A 91 30.22 -4.68 -9.94
C GLU A 91 29.18 -3.78 -9.26
N VAL A 92 29.10 -2.50 -9.68
CA VAL A 92 28.11 -1.52 -9.19
C VAL A 92 26.68 -1.99 -9.43
N SER A 93 26.42 -2.87 -10.40
CA SER A 93 25.10 -3.46 -10.60
C SER A 93 24.61 -4.26 -9.39
N GLY A 94 25.49 -4.63 -8.45
CA GLY A 94 25.13 -5.24 -7.17
C GLY A 94 24.27 -4.33 -6.27
N ILE A 95 24.38 -3.01 -6.43
CA ILE A 95 23.55 -2.03 -5.70
C ILE A 95 22.06 -2.20 -5.99
N LEU A 96 21.68 -2.80 -7.13
CA LEU A 96 20.28 -3.05 -7.49
C LEU A 96 19.54 -3.93 -6.46
N LEU A 97 20.26 -4.67 -5.62
CA LEU A 97 19.67 -5.44 -4.52
C LEU A 97 19.03 -4.53 -3.45
N LEU A 98 19.61 -3.36 -3.16
CA LEU A 98 19.08 -2.43 -2.16
C LEU A 98 17.67 -1.92 -2.51
N PRO A 99 17.42 -1.31 -3.68
CA PRO A 99 16.08 -0.87 -4.04
C PRO A 99 15.12 -2.05 -4.21
N ALA A 100 15.60 -3.22 -4.65
CA ALA A 100 14.77 -4.43 -4.72
C ALA A 100 14.21 -4.81 -3.34
N LEU A 101 15.07 -4.93 -2.33
CA LEU A 101 14.69 -5.26 -0.96
C LEU A 101 13.84 -4.14 -0.32
N GLY A 102 14.23 -2.88 -0.53
CA GLY A 102 13.48 -1.73 -0.01
C GLY A 102 12.04 -1.70 -0.51
N LEU A 103 11.83 -1.89 -1.82
CA LEU A 103 10.51 -1.94 -2.44
C LEU A 103 9.71 -3.18 -2.01
N MET A 104 10.38 -4.31 -1.76
CA MET A 104 9.74 -5.52 -1.25
C MET A 104 9.18 -5.29 0.15
N ILE A 105 9.99 -4.74 1.06
CA ILE A 105 9.58 -4.42 2.43
C ILE A 105 8.45 -3.39 2.41
N PHE A 106 8.58 -2.36 1.59
CA PHE A 106 7.53 -1.34 1.44
C PHE A 106 6.21 -1.94 0.95
N ALA A 107 6.25 -2.82 -0.06
CA ALA A 107 5.05 -3.53 -0.54
C ALA A 107 4.41 -4.40 0.56
N MET A 108 5.23 -5.09 1.36
CA MET A 108 4.76 -5.91 2.49
C MET A 108 4.08 -5.07 3.57
N ILE A 109 4.62 -3.89 3.89
CA ILE A 109 3.99 -2.95 4.84
C ILE A 109 2.62 -2.51 4.30
N LEU A 110 2.53 -2.11 3.03
CA LEU A 110 1.26 -1.71 2.41
C LEU A 110 0.23 -2.84 2.40
N LEU A 111 0.65 -4.07 2.08
CA LEU A 111 -0.20 -5.26 2.13
C LEU A 111 -0.68 -5.57 3.54
N SER A 112 0.20 -5.46 4.55
CA SER A 112 -0.14 -5.66 5.96
C SER A 112 -1.18 -4.63 6.44
N VAL A 113 -1.01 -3.36 6.07
CA VAL A 113 -1.97 -2.29 6.35
C VAL A 113 -3.31 -2.56 5.66
N TRP A 114 -3.28 -3.00 4.40
CA TRP A 114 -4.49 -3.36 3.66
C TRP A 114 -5.22 -4.55 4.32
N TYR A 115 -4.49 -5.59 4.70
CA TYR A 115 -5.04 -6.78 5.35
C TYR A 115 -5.70 -6.44 6.69
N THR A 116 -5.01 -5.64 7.52
CA THR A 116 -5.53 -5.19 8.83
C THR A 116 -6.82 -4.38 8.67
N ARG A 117 -6.84 -3.42 7.72
CA ARG A 117 -8.04 -2.61 7.43
C ARG A 117 -9.20 -3.43 6.88
N ARG A 118 -8.92 -4.44 6.05
CA ARG A 118 -9.94 -5.35 5.54
C ARG A 118 -10.56 -6.18 6.66
N ASN A 119 -9.74 -6.66 7.60
CA ASN A 119 -10.21 -7.50 8.71
C ASN A 119 -11.07 -6.72 9.71
N GLN A 120 -10.71 -5.46 10.01
CA GLN A 120 -11.52 -4.58 10.86
C GLN A 120 -12.92 -4.36 10.28
N ASN A 121 -13.03 -4.12 8.97
CA ASN A 121 -14.32 -3.92 8.32
C ASN A 121 -15.23 -5.16 8.39
N ARG A 122 -14.66 -6.38 8.32
CA ARG A 122 -15.44 -7.62 8.48
C ARG A 122 -16.02 -7.77 9.88
N SER A 123 -15.22 -7.47 10.91
CA SER A 123 -15.67 -7.60 12.32
C SER A 123 -16.84 -6.68 12.71
N ILE A 124 -17.06 -5.59 11.95
CA ILE A 124 -18.19 -4.67 12.16
C ILE A 124 -19.47 -5.20 11.48
N GLU A 125 -19.33 -5.98 10.41
CA GLU A 125 -20.47 -6.53 9.67
C GLU A 125 -21.09 -7.75 10.37
N ASP A 126 -20.30 -8.47 11.16
CA ASP A 126 -20.74 -9.63 11.96
C ASP A 126 -21.42 -9.26 13.30
N ARG A 127 -21.58 -7.97 13.62
CA ARG A 127 -22.09 -7.48 14.91
C ARG A 127 -23.32 -6.60 14.75
#